data_AF-A0A8I1ZPY0-F1
#
_entry.id   AF-A0A8I1ZPY0-F1
#
_cell.length_a   1.000
_cell.length_b   1.000
_cell.length_c   1.000
_cell.angle_alpha   90.00
_cell.angle_beta   90.00
_cell.angle_gamma   90.00
#
_symmetry.space_group_name_H-M   'P 1'
#
loop_
_entity.id
_entity.type
_entity.pdbx_description
1 polymer ?
#
loop_
_entity_poly.entity_id
_entity_poly.type
_entity_poly.pdbx_seq_one_letter_code
_entity_poly.pdbx_strand_id
1 'polypeptide(L)' 'MTREEKKLVTAHMDQVFHGQTVRQALPVCECGKYYDEKNITEAPAVYFREIDVFGKTFTLIEPLCPVCKQRIHASFSILN' A
#
# COMPACT_ATOMS: atom_id res chain seq x y z
N MET A 1 9.91 4.97 9.82
CA MET A 1 9.95 3.50 9.85
C MET A 1 11.31 2.96 10.29
N THR A 2 11.30 1.92 11.12
CA THR A 2 12.47 1.11 11.50
C THR A 2 12.90 0.18 10.34
N ARG A 3 14.07 -0.46 10.47
CA ARG A 3 14.57 -1.42 9.47
C ARG A 3 13.65 -2.63 9.30
N GLU A 4 13.07 -3.12 10.38
CA GLU A 4 12.18 -4.30 10.34
C GLU A 4 10.84 -3.95 9.69
N GLU A 5 10.29 -2.76 9.96
CA GLU A 5 9.10 -2.26 9.26
C GLU A 5 9.32 -2.14 7.76
N LYS A 6 10.50 -1.65 7.34
CA LYS A 6 10.86 -1.57 5.91
C LYS A 6 10.86 -2.95 5.25
N LYS A 7 11.45 -3.96 5.89
CA LYS A 7 11.46 -5.33 5.36
C LYS A 7 10.05 -5.90 5.18
N LEU A 8 9.17 -5.68 6.16
CA LEU A 8 7.77 -6.14 6.10
C LEU A 8 7.04 -5.49 4.93
N VAL A 9 7.16 -4.17 4.77
CA VAL A 9 6.55 -3.46 3.63
C VAL A 9 7.08 -4.00 2.31
N THR A 10 8.40 -4.17 2.18
CA THR A 10 9.02 -4.73 0.97
C THR A 10 8.53 -6.14 0.64
N ALA A 11 8.29 -6.98 1.65
CA ALA A 11 7.76 -8.33 1.43
C ALA A 11 6.34 -8.35 0.82
N HIS A 12 5.52 -7.33 1.11
CA HIS A 12 4.15 -7.24 0.59
C HIS A 12 4.03 -6.44 -0.72
N MET A 13 5.04 -5.65 -1.08
CA MET A 13 4.96 -4.72 -2.22
C MET A 13 4.71 -5.40 -3.57
N ASP A 14 5.41 -6.50 -3.85
CA ASP A 14 5.26 -7.21 -5.12
C ASP A 14 3.83 -7.73 -5.30
N GLN A 15 3.30 -8.38 -4.26
CA GLN A 15 1.92 -8.87 -4.25
C GLN A 15 0.89 -7.74 -4.42
N VAL A 16 1.15 -6.57 -3.83
CA VAL A 16 0.23 -5.43 -3.82
C VAL A 16 0.19 -4.73 -5.17
N PHE A 17 1.36 -4.44 -5.77
CA PHE A 17 1.45 -3.67 -7.02
C PHE A 17 1.44 -4.54 -8.29
N HIS A 18 1.89 -5.79 -8.20
CA HIS A 18 1.97 -6.73 -9.34
C HIS A 18 1.07 -7.96 -9.18
N GLY A 19 0.17 -7.95 -8.20
CA GLY A 19 -0.79 -9.03 -7.99
C GLY A 19 -1.62 -9.36 -9.24
N GLN A 20 -1.93 -10.64 -9.39
CA GLN A 20 -2.70 -11.19 -10.52
C GLN A 20 -4.20 -11.30 -10.25
N THR A 21 -4.63 -11.30 -8.97
CA THR A 21 -6.05 -11.35 -8.58
C THR A 21 -6.53 -10.03 -8.00
N VAL A 22 -5.71 -9.40 -7.16
CA VAL A 22 -5.94 -8.07 -6.61
C VAL A 22 -4.73 -7.23 -6.99
N ARG A 23 -4.97 -6.05 -7.54
CA ARG A 23 -3.92 -5.07 -7.81
C ARG A 23 -4.29 -3.73 -7.21
N GLN A 24 -3.41 -3.23 -6.35
CA GLN A 24 -3.57 -1.93 -5.74
C GLN A 24 -3.20 -0.83 -6.74
N ALA A 25 -4.04 0.21 -6.82
CA ALA A 25 -3.68 1.44 -7.49
C ALA A 25 -2.61 2.21 -6.69
N LEU A 26 -1.88 3.11 -7.34
CA LEU A 26 -0.94 3.99 -6.64
C LEU A 26 -1.68 4.80 -5.57
N PRO A 27 -1.28 4.75 -4.29
CA PRO A 27 -1.84 5.62 -3.26
C PRO A 27 -1.50 7.07 -3.58
N VAL A 28 -2.51 7.91 -3.79
CA VAL A 28 -2.35 9.35 -4.06
C VAL A 28 -3.09 10.13 -2.97
N CYS A 29 -2.37 11.00 -2.26
CA CYS A 29 -2.95 11.95 -1.32
C CYS A 29 -3.58 13.12 -2.04
N GLU A 30 -4.54 13.79 -1.42
CA GLU A 30 -5.16 15.03 -1.92
C GLU A 30 -4.14 16.16 -2.16
N CYS A 31 -3.01 16.19 -1.44
CA CYS A 31 -1.92 17.14 -1.69
C CYS A 31 -1.01 16.77 -2.87
N GLY A 32 -1.35 15.75 -3.66
CA GLY A 32 -0.59 15.27 -4.81
C GLY A 32 0.61 14.39 -4.48
N LYS A 33 0.92 14.15 -3.20
CA LYS A 33 1.96 13.18 -2.81
C LYS A 33 1.45 11.78 -3.09
N TYR A 34 2.19 11.02 -3.90
CA TYR A 34 1.86 9.64 -4.22
C TYR A 34 2.96 8.68 -3.78
N TYR A 35 2.59 7.41 -3.68
CA TYR A 35 3.52 6.33 -3.37
C TYR A 35 3.47 5.22 -4.40
N ASP A 36 4.62 4.62 -4.65
CA ASP A 36 4.83 3.48 -5.53
C ASP A 36 5.82 2.49 -4.89
N GLU A 37 6.16 1.44 -5.63
CA GLU A 37 7.12 0.43 -5.20
C GLU A 37 8.54 0.96 -4.92
N LYS A 38 8.87 2.20 -5.28
CA LYS A 38 10.22 2.75 -5.09
C LYS A 38 10.29 3.61 -3.84
N ASN A 39 9.20 4.30 -3.51
CA ASN A 39 9.20 5.33 -2.46
C ASN A 39 8.26 5.02 -1.27
N ILE A 40 7.52 3.90 -1.27
CA ILE A 40 6.60 3.55 -0.17
C ILE A 40 7.29 3.50 1.21
N THR A 41 8.57 3.11 1.26
CA THR A 41 9.36 3.06 2.50
C THR A 41 9.83 4.42 3.01
N GLU A 42 9.59 5.49 2.24
CA GLU A 42 9.82 6.89 2.64
C GLU A 42 8.61 7.48 3.37
N ALA A 43 7.46 6.79 3.38
CA ALA A 43 6.33 7.19 4.19
C ALA A 43 6.72 7.19 5.68
N PRO A 44 6.26 8.17 6.49
CA PRO A 44 6.53 8.19 7.93
C PRO A 44 6.06 6.91 8.63
N ALA A 45 4.89 6.41 8.21
CA ALA A 45 4.26 5.18 8.66
C ALA A 45 3.50 4.53 7.51
N VAL A 46 3.30 3.21 7.61
CA VAL A 46 2.55 2.41 6.67
C VAL A 46 1.59 1.53 7.46
N TYR A 47 0.35 1.43 6.98
CA TYR A 47 -0.67 0.57 7.56
C TYR A 47 -1.02 -0.54 6.57
N PHE A 48 -1.28 -1.73 7.10
CA PHE A 48 -1.80 -2.83 6.32
C PHE A 48 -3.31 -2.90 6.50
N ARG A 49 -4.03 -3.10 5.40
CA ARG A 49 -5.47 -3.34 5.40
C ARG A 49 -5.75 -4.67 4.71
N GLU A 50 -6.41 -5.57 5.39
CA GLU A 50 -6.84 -6.84 4.81
C GLU A 50 -8.19 -6.67 4.10
N ILE A 51 -8.33 -7.35 2.97
CA ILE A 51 -9.57 -7.45 2.21
C ILE A 51 -9.81 -8.91 1.83
N ASP A 52 -11.06 -9.30 1.71
CA ASP A 52 -11.44 -10.65 1.26
C ASP A 52 -11.97 -10.60 -0.16
N VAL A 53 -11.35 -11.36 -1.05
CA VAL A 53 -11.71 -11.48 -2.47
C VAL A 53 -11.73 -12.96 -2.84
N PHE A 54 -12.87 -13.44 -3.35
CA PHE A 54 -13.09 -14.85 -3.71
C PHE A 54 -12.73 -15.86 -2.60
N GLY A 55 -13.01 -15.52 -1.34
CA GLY A 55 -12.71 -16.37 -0.19
C GLY A 55 -11.23 -16.46 0.19
N LYS A 56 -10.39 -15.59 -0.38
CA LYS A 56 -8.98 -15.41 0.00
C LYS A 56 -8.74 -14.02 0.54
N THR A 57 -7.89 -13.91 1.55
CA THR A 57 -7.50 -12.64 2.15
C THR A 57 -6.28 -12.07 1.42
N PHE A 58 -6.35 -10.78 1.07
CA PHE A 58 -5.27 -10.02 0.46
C PHE A 58 -4.93 -8.81 1.31
N THR A 59 -3.65 -8.47 1.37
CA THR A 59 -3.15 -7.30 2.09
C THR A 59 -2.99 -6.13 1.13
N LEU A 60 -3.49 -4.96 1.54
CA LEU A 60 -3.26 -3.65 0.92
C LEU A 60 -2.34 -2.82 1.80
N ILE A 61 -1.63 -1.87 1.18
CA ILE A 61 -0.67 -0.97 1.81
C ILE A 61 -1.21 0.46 1.75
N GLU A 62 -1.37 1.07 2.93
CA GLU A 62 -1.91 2.42 3.11
C GLU A 62 -0.88 3.32 3.82
N PRO A 63 -0.12 4.14 3.06
CA PRO A 63 0.91 5.01 3.63
C PRO A 63 0.31 6.24 4.33
N LEU A 64 1.02 6.76 5.33
CA LEU A 64 0.72 8.06 5.93
C LEU A 64 1.34 9.18 5.08
N CYS A 65 0.55 10.20 4.72
CA CYS A 65 1.09 11.37 4.05
C CYS A 65 1.92 12.23 5.03
N PRO A 66 3.19 12.56 4.73
CA PRO A 66 4.02 13.39 5.58
C PRO A 66 3.56 14.85 5.63
N VAL A 67 2.80 15.30 4.64
CA VAL A 67 2.28 16.68 4.51
C VAL A 67 0.93 16.79 5.21
N CYS A 68 -0.08 16.05 4.74
CA CYS A 68 -1.43 16.11 5.27
C CYS A 68 -1.59 15.42 6.64
N LYS A 69 -0.61 14.60 7.06
CA LYS A 69 -0.68 13.77 8.27
C LYS A 69 -1.88 12.82 8.29
N GLN A 70 -2.41 12.50 7.13
CA GLN A 70 -3.55 11.60 6.94
C GLN A 70 -3.12 10.30 6.28
N ARG A 71 -3.87 9.24 6.57
CA ARG A 71 -3.70 7.94 5.94
C ARG A 71 -4.25 7.99 4.51
N ILE A 72 -3.45 7.58 3.54
CA ILE A 72 -3.86 7.48 2.15
C ILE A 72 -4.49 6.10 1.96
N HIS A 73 -5.81 6.06 1.83
CA HIS A 73 -6.53 4.80 1.64
C HIS A 73 -6.18 4.15 0.30
N ALA A 74 -5.94 2.84 0.35
CA ALA A 74 -5.64 2.07 -0.83
C ALA A 74 -6.92 1.85 -1.64
N SER A 75 -6.85 2.15 -2.93
CA SER A 75 -7.83 1.68 -3.90
C SER A 75 -7.25 0.47 -4.62
N PHE A 76 -8.09 -0.48 -5.01
CA PHE A 76 -7.64 -1.69 -5.69
C PHE A 76 -8.64 -2.11 -6.77
N SER A 77 -8.15 -2.89 -7.73
CA SER A 77 -8.94 -3.57 -8.74
C SER A 77 -8.85 -5.08 -8.54
N ILE A 78 -9.96 -5.77 -8.76
CA ILE A 78 -9.98 -7.23 -8.85
C ILE A 78 -9.76 -7.58 -10.32
N LEU A 79 -8.73 -8.36 -10.59
CA LEU A 79 -8.36 -8.83 -11.92
C LEU A 79 -8.96 -10.23 -12.11
N ASN A 80 -9.64 -10.44 -13.24
CA ASN A 80 -10.21 -11.73 -13.65
C ASN A 80 -9.18 -12.62 -14.34
#